data_AF-A0A967Y6V8-F1
#
_entry.id   AF-A0A967Y6V8-F1
#
_cell.length_a   1.000
_cell.length_b   1.000
_cell.length_c   1.000
_cell.angle_alpha   90.00
_cell.angle_beta   90.00
_cell.angle_gamma   90.00
#
_symmetry.space_group_name_H-M   'P 1'
#
loop_
_entity.id
_entity.type
_entity.pdbx_description
1 polymer ?
#
loop_
_entity_poly.entity_id
_entity_poly.type
_entity_poly.pdbx_seq_one_letter_code
_entity_poly.pdbx_strand_id
1 'polypeptide(L)' 'MITVAANLAWLVPGGVGGSEEYTTRLLAAVAVLDPPDIELGVLGNPGLPAAHPELGGLPFDAL' A
#
# COMPACT_ATOMS: atom_id res chain seq x y z
N MET A 1 -9.96 -9.62 -14.95
CA MET A 1 -9.53 -8.64 -13.94
C MET A 1 -9.42 -9.36 -12.62
N ILE A 2 -8.28 -9.24 -11.95
CA ILE A 2 -7.99 -9.90 -10.68
C ILE A 2 -7.83 -8.80 -9.63
N THR A 3 -8.54 -8.91 -8.52
CA THR A 3 -8.41 -7.99 -7.39
C THR A 3 -7.40 -8.55 -6.40
N VAL A 4 -6.41 -7.73 -6.03
CA VAL A 4 -5.33 -8.10 -5.11
C VAL A 4 -5.24 -7.04 -4.01
N ALA A 5 -5.29 -7.49 -2.76
CA ALA A 5 -5.11 -6.60 -1.60
C ALA A 5 -3.76 -6.87 -0.94
N ALA A 6 -2.90 -5.84 -0.88
CA ALA A 6 -1.64 -5.90 -0.16
C ALA A 6 -1.90 -5.78 1.35
N ASN A 7 -1.68 -6.86 2.09
CA ASN A 7 -1.85 -6.87 3.54
C ASN A 7 -0.62 -6.25 4.24
N LEU A 8 -0.81 -5.05 4.77
CA LEU A 8 0.15 -4.29 5.57
C LEU A 8 -0.31 -4.14 7.02
N ALA A 9 -1.14 -5.05 7.56
CA ALA A 9 -1.58 -5.01 8.96
C ALA A 9 -0.42 -5.11 9.97
N TRP A 10 0.75 -5.61 9.53
CA TRP A 10 1.98 -5.67 10.32
C TRP A 10 2.77 -4.36 10.34
N LEU A 11 2.49 -3.44 9.41
CA LEU A 11 3.28 -2.22 9.21
C LEU A 11 2.78 -1.13 10.16
N VAL A 12 3.62 -0.81 11.14
CA VAL A 12 3.44 0.36 12.01
C VAL A 12 4.33 1.48 11.45
N PRO A 13 3.77 2.61 10.99
CA PRO A 13 4.54 3.70 10.41
C PRO A 13 5.69 4.18 11.31
N GLY A 14 6.88 4.32 10.72
CA GLY A 14 8.13 4.65 11.41
C GLY A 14 8.67 3.56 12.34
N GLY A 15 8.01 2.41 12.44
CA GLY A 15 8.31 1.35 13.41
C GLY A 15 9.04 0.14 12.82
N VAL A 16 9.04 -0.04 11.50
CA VAL A 16 9.54 -1.27 10.86
C VAL A 16 10.80 -1.08 10.00
N GLY A 17 11.26 0.17 9.85
CA GLY A 17 12.52 0.52 9.19
C GLY A 17 12.48 0.33 7.67
N GLY A 18 13.58 -0.10 7.06
CA GLY A 18 13.71 -0.13 5.59
C GLY A 18 12.70 -1.02 4.85
N SER A 19 12.03 -1.96 5.54
CA SER A 19 10.94 -2.75 4.94
C SER A 19 9.70 -1.90 4.67
N GLU A 20 9.44 -0.87 5.49
CA GLU A 20 8.40 0.14 5.28
C GLU A 20 8.64 0.88 3.98
N GLU A 21 9.81 1.51 3.89
CA GLU A 21 10.22 2.34 2.76
C GLU A 21 10.23 1.53 1.47
N TYR A 22 10.73 0.30 1.51
CA TYR A 22 10.77 -0.54 0.32
C TYR A 22 9.37 -0.98 -0.11
N THR A 23 8.53 -1.42 0.81
CA THR A 23 7.18 -1.92 0.51
C THR A 23 6.29 -0.81 -0.05
N THR A 24 6.29 0.35 0.60
CA THR A 24 5.48 1.52 0.18
C THR A 24 5.92 2.05 -1.17
N ARG A 25 7.24 2.16 -1.41
CA ARG A 25 7.79 2.54 -2.72
C ARG A 25 7.43 1.54 -3.83
N LEU A 26 7.46 0.24 -3.54
CA LEU A 26 7.08 -0.79 -4.51
C LEU A 26 5.59 -0.66 -4.88
N LEU A 27 4.70 -0.54 -3.89
CA LEU A 27 3.27 -0.42 -4.14
C LEU A 27 2.92 0.86 -4.90
N ALA A 28 3.57 1.98 -4.57
CA ALA A 28 3.42 3.23 -5.32
C ALA A 28 3.86 3.08 -6.78
N ALA A 29 4.96 2.36 -7.05
CA ALA A 29 5.40 2.09 -8.42
C ALA A 29 4.41 1.21 -9.18
N VAL A 30 3.82 0.19 -8.54
CA VAL A 30 2.78 -0.65 -9.17
C VAL A 30 1.52 0.18 -9.48
N ALA A 31 1.12 1.07 -8.57
CA ALA A 31 0.01 1.99 -8.79
C ALA A 31 0.22 2.88 -10.02
N VAL A 32 1.46 3.35 -10.23
CA VAL A 32 1.83 4.14 -11.42
C VAL A 32 1.83 3.32 -12.70
N LEU A 33 2.22 2.04 -12.63
CA LEU A 33 2.23 1.15 -13.80
C LEU A 33 0.82 0.76 -14.26
N ASP A 34 -0.16 0.79 -13.34
CA ASP A 34 -1.59 0.49 -13.57
C ASP A 34 -1.82 -0.72 -14.51
N PRO A 35 -1.42 -1.94 -14.08
CA PRO A 35 -1.54 -3.12 -14.94
C PRO A 35 -3.01 -3.37 -15.30
N PRO A 36 -3.35 -3.54 -16.60
CA PRO A 36 -4.76 -3.55 -17.06
C PRO A 36 -5.59 -4.74 -16.56
N ASP A 37 -4.94 -5.76 -16.01
CA ASP A 37 -5.53 -6.99 -15.51
C ASP A 37 -5.58 -7.08 -13.98
N ILE A 38 -4.99 -6.13 -13.25
CA ILE A 38 -4.88 -6.12 -11.79
C ILE A 38 -5.52 -4.87 -11.20
N GLU A 39 -6.45 -5.07 -10.27
CA GLU A 39 -6.94 -4.02 -9.38
C GLU A 39 -6.23 -4.18 -8.03
N LEU A 40 -5.28 -3.30 -7.74
CA LEU A 40 -4.48 -3.32 -6.51
C LEU A 40 -5.14 -2.46 -5.42
N GLY A 41 -5.31 -3.00 -4.23
CA GLY A 41 -5.69 -2.27 -3.02
C GLY A 41 -4.74 -2.53 -1.85
N VAL A 42 -4.91 -1.80 -0.75
CA VAL A 42 -4.10 -1.90 0.47
C VAL A 42 -5.00 -2.13 1.68
N LEU A 43 -4.58 -3.05 2.54
CA LEU A 43 -5.18 -3.26 3.85
C LEU A 43 -4.16 -2.91 4.93
N GLY A 44 -4.49 -2.10 5.93
CA GLY A 44 -3.51 -1.77 6.96
C GLY A 44 -4.01 -0.88 8.09
N ASN A 45 -3.07 -0.46 8.93
CA ASN A 45 -3.35 0.42 10.06
C ASN A 45 -3.95 1.77 9.58
N PRO A 46 -4.93 2.37 10.30
CA PRO A 46 -5.57 3.63 9.91
C PRO A 46 -4.62 4.84 9.72
N GLY A 47 -3.43 4.82 10.34
CA GLY A 47 -2.42 5.87 10.18
C GLY A 47 -1.62 5.76 8.89
N LEU A 48 -1.70 4.62 8.18
CA LEU A 48 -0.92 4.35 6.97
C LEU A 48 -1.14 5.39 5.86
N PRO A 49 -2.38 5.82 5.53
CA PRO A 49 -2.58 6.81 4.47
C PRO A 49 -1.97 8.18 4.79
N ALA A 50 -1.93 8.56 6.07
CA ALA A 50 -1.32 9.82 6.49
C ALA A 50 0.21 9.75 6.48
N ALA A 51 0.78 8.58 6.78
CA ALA A 51 2.23 8.36 6.78
C ALA A 51 2.81 8.17 5.37
N HIS A 52 2.03 7.59 4.44
CA HIS A 52 2.45 7.27 3.08
C HIS A 52 1.46 7.83 2.04
N PRO A 53 1.40 9.17 1.88
CA PRO A 53 0.47 9.81 0.95
C PRO A 53 0.67 9.38 -0.51
N GLU A 54 1.85 8.90 -0.88
CA GLU A 54 2.16 8.32 -2.18
C GLU A 54 1.30 7.08 -2.54
N LEU A 55 0.68 6.44 -1.54
CA LEU A 55 -0.25 5.33 -1.76
C LEU A 55 -1.69 5.78 -1.99
N GLY A 56 -2.00 7.09 -1.90
CA GLY A 56 -3.37 7.61 -1.91
C GLY A 56 -4.17 7.37 -3.20
N GLY A 57 -3.54 6.88 -4.28
CA GLY A 57 -4.22 6.43 -5.49
C GLY A 57 -4.77 5.00 -5.42
N LEU A 58 -4.43 4.24 -4.38
CA LEU A 58 -4.89 2.88 -4.18
C LEU A 58 -6.14 2.86 -3.26
N PRO A 59 -7.13 2.00 -3.54
CA PRO A 59 -8.16 1.64 -2.57
C PRO A 59 -7.53 1.22 -1.24
N PHE A 60 -8.10 1.69 -0.14
CA PHE A 60 -7.58 1.43 1.20
C PHE A 60 -8.70 0.99 2.14
N ASP A 61 -8.50 -0.14 2.81
CA ASP A 61 -9.35 -0.58 3.92
C ASP A 61 -8.53 -0.69 5.21
N ALA A 62 -9.07 -0.14 6.29
CA ALA A 62 -8.46 -0.23 7.61
C ALA A 62 -8.66 -1.63 8.23
N LEU A 63 -7.61 -2.18 8.84
CA LEU A 63 -7.63 -3.41 9.64
C LEU A 63 -7.21 -3.18 11.09
#